data_AF-A0A9L0S4M6-F1
#
_entry.id   AF-A0A9L0S4M6-F1
#
_cell.length_a   1.000
_cell.length_b   1.000
_cell.length_c   1.000
_cell.angle_alpha   90.00
_cell.angle_beta   90.00
_cell.angle_gamma   90.00
#
_symmetry.space_group_name_H-M   'P 1'
#
loop_
_entity.id
_entity.type
_entity.pdbx_description
1 polymer ?
#
loop_
_entity_poly.entity_id
_entity_poly.type
_entity_poly.pdbx_seq_one_letter_code
_entity_poly.pdbx_strand_id
1 'polypeptide(L)'
;MCAMRGRRENWKDYYLVVLDLCVKKGLAILFSTVAAPFCIPISSAPGFHFFWIGEFVKEVSTMVCSALRRVAHVRVYLVRKASGVSRGHQHQALGSRPAASEFAARGAPGSVVELLGKPYPQDDYSNLSQKVLSRVGRNLHNQQHHPLWLIKERVKEHFYKQYVGRFGTPLFSVYDDLSPVVTTWQNFDSLLIPAGHPSRKKGDNYYLNRTHMLRAHTSAHQWDLLHAGLDAFLVVGDVYRRDQIDSQHYPVFHQLEAVRLFSKHELFAGIKNGESLQLFEQSSRSAHKQETHTMEAMKLVEFDLKQTLTRLVTHLFGDGLDIRWVDCYFPFTHPSFEMEINFHGEWLEVLGCGVMEQQLVNSAGAQDRVGWAFGLGLERLAMILYDIPDIRLFWSEDERFLKQFLVSDINQKVKFQPLSKYPAVINDISFWLPSENYSENDFYDLVRTIGGDLVEKVDLIDKFEHPK
;
A
#
# COMPACT_ATOMS: atom_id res chain seq x y z
N MET A 1 -42.28 36.29 3.98
CA MET A 1 -42.70 35.00 4.58
C MET A 1 -41.78 33.91 4.05
N CYS A 2 -40.71 33.60 4.77
CA CYS A 2 -39.79 32.51 4.44
C CYS A 2 -39.69 31.64 5.69
N ALA A 3 -40.29 30.44 5.64
CA ALA A 3 -40.28 29.50 6.76
C ALA A 3 -39.15 28.49 6.55
N MET A 4 -38.00 28.72 7.20
CA MET A 4 -36.95 27.72 7.34
C MET A 4 -37.31 26.75 8.48
N ARG A 5 -37.75 25.54 8.12
CA ARG A 5 -37.77 24.39 9.05
C ARG A 5 -36.36 23.81 9.13
N GLY A 6 -35.64 24.13 10.20
CA GLY A 6 -34.37 23.51 10.56
C GLY A 6 -34.57 22.03 10.93
N ARG A 7 -33.84 21.14 10.24
CA ARG A 7 -33.61 19.76 10.69
C ARG A 7 -32.47 19.79 11.70
N ARG A 8 -32.73 19.29 12.92
CA ARG A 8 -31.68 18.97 13.91
C ARG A 8 -30.73 17.95 13.28
N GLU A 9 -29.48 18.33 13.08
CA GLU A 9 -28.40 17.45 12.62
C GLU A 9 -27.84 16.62 13.78
N ASN A 10 -27.55 15.35 13.53
CA ASN A 10 -26.99 14.42 14.52
C ASN A 10 -25.47 14.60 14.65
N TRP A 11 -25.05 15.30 15.70
CA TRP A 11 -23.64 15.50 16.10
C TRP A 11 -23.01 14.30 16.82
N LYS A 12 -23.81 13.24 17.10
CA LYS A 12 -23.41 12.14 17.98
C LYS A 12 -22.39 11.18 17.36
N ASP A 13 -22.46 10.93 16.06
CA ASP A 13 -21.61 9.91 15.42
C ASP A 13 -20.14 10.36 15.25
N TYR A 14 -19.90 11.68 15.21
CA TYR A 14 -18.56 12.27 15.00
C TYR A 14 -17.73 12.38 16.29
N TYR A 15 -18.38 12.74 17.41
CA TYR A 15 -17.72 12.75 18.71
C TYR A 15 -17.29 11.35 19.14
N LEU A 16 -18.06 10.31 18.75
CA LEU A 16 -17.75 8.92 19.05
C LEU A 16 -16.44 8.48 18.41
N VAL A 17 -16.13 8.85 17.16
CA VAL A 17 -14.87 8.46 16.50
C VAL A 17 -13.65 9.10 17.20
N VAL A 18 -13.73 10.39 17.54
CA VAL A 18 -12.61 11.13 18.18
C VAL A 18 -12.42 10.71 19.65
N LEU A 19 -13.51 10.47 20.39
CA LEU A 19 -13.41 9.94 21.76
C LEU A 19 -12.93 8.49 21.77
N ASP A 20 -13.40 7.64 20.85
CA ASP A 20 -13.04 6.22 20.81
C ASP A 20 -11.56 6.03 20.41
N LEU A 21 -11.02 6.88 19.52
CA LEU A 21 -9.59 6.97 19.20
C LEU A 21 -8.71 7.20 20.43
N CYS A 22 -9.17 8.04 21.35
CA CYS A 22 -8.35 8.49 22.48
C CYS A 22 -8.55 7.67 23.75
N VAL A 23 -9.78 7.21 24.01
CA VAL A 23 -10.10 6.31 25.14
C VAL A 23 -9.39 4.96 24.99
N LYS A 24 -9.27 4.41 23.76
CA LYS A 24 -8.61 3.12 23.52
C LYS A 24 -7.11 3.12 23.77
N LYS A 25 -6.40 4.26 23.79
CA LYS A 25 -4.92 4.29 23.92
C LYS A 25 -4.40 4.96 25.19
N GLY A 26 -5.27 5.40 26.10
CA GLY A 26 -4.85 6.11 27.32
C GLY A 26 -4.16 7.44 27.02
N LEU A 27 -4.52 8.11 25.92
CA LEU A 27 -3.97 9.40 25.51
C LEU A 27 -4.75 10.53 26.19
N ALA A 28 -4.05 11.47 26.82
CA ALA A 28 -4.63 12.71 27.31
C ALA A 28 -4.85 13.68 26.13
N ILE A 29 -6.11 13.94 25.80
CA ILE A 29 -6.52 14.85 24.71
C ILE A 29 -6.67 16.26 25.26
N LEU A 30 -6.14 17.26 24.55
CA LEU A 30 -6.63 18.62 24.66
C LEU A 30 -7.59 18.89 23.50
N PHE A 31 -8.87 19.13 23.80
CA PHE A 31 -9.82 19.68 22.82
C PHE A 31 -9.57 21.19 22.69
N SER A 32 -9.16 21.67 21.53
CA SER A 32 -9.28 23.08 21.17
C SER A 32 -10.45 23.27 20.22
N THR A 33 -11.65 23.53 20.73
CA THR A 33 -12.72 24.11 19.92
C THR A 33 -12.43 25.58 19.69
N VAL A 34 -12.08 25.96 18.45
CA VAL A 34 -12.14 27.36 18.02
C VAL A 34 -13.61 27.72 17.83
N ALA A 35 -14.26 28.19 18.89
CA ALA A 35 -15.57 28.83 18.81
C ALA A 35 -15.35 30.35 18.82
N ALA A 36 -15.63 31.02 17.71
CA ALA A 36 -15.70 32.48 17.65
C ALA A 36 -16.80 33.00 18.60
N PRO A 37 -16.60 34.14 19.29
CA PRO A 37 -17.56 34.64 20.26
C PRO A 37 -18.70 35.37 19.54
N PHE A 38 -19.88 34.76 19.46
CA PHE A 38 -21.12 35.52 19.27
C PHE A 38 -21.80 35.68 20.62
N CYS A 39 -21.69 36.88 21.19
CA CYS A 39 -22.51 37.34 22.30
C CYS A 39 -23.96 37.52 21.82
N ILE A 40 -24.90 36.78 22.40
CA ILE A 40 -26.33 37.13 22.38
C ILE A 40 -26.84 36.99 23.83
N PRO A 41 -27.47 38.03 24.41
CA PRO A 41 -27.93 37.99 25.79
C PRO A 41 -29.16 37.10 25.95
N ILE A 42 -29.18 36.31 27.02
CA ILE A 42 -30.31 35.45 27.44
C ILE A 42 -31.24 36.28 28.34
N SER A 43 -32.53 36.34 28.02
CA SER A 43 -33.60 36.71 28.97
C SER A 43 -34.41 35.47 29.38
N SER A 44 -34.25 35.09 30.66
CA SER A 44 -35.23 34.55 31.61
C SER A 44 -36.23 33.41 31.26
N ALA A 45 -36.18 32.38 32.12
CA ALA A 45 -37.27 31.56 32.70
C ALA A 45 -37.41 30.08 32.19
N PRO A 46 -37.96 29.14 32.99
CA PRO A 46 -37.16 28.11 33.68
C PRO A 46 -37.63 26.65 33.46
N GLY A 47 -36.76 25.71 33.82
CA GLY A 47 -37.14 24.36 34.20
C GLY A 47 -36.65 23.26 33.26
N PHE A 48 -35.54 22.61 33.62
CA PHE A 48 -35.31 21.16 33.53
C PHE A 48 -34.01 20.83 34.27
N HIS A 49 -34.11 19.99 35.30
CA HIS A 49 -32.99 19.52 36.13
C HIS A 49 -32.01 18.68 35.29
N PHE A 50 -30.74 19.09 35.24
CA PHE A 50 -29.62 18.22 34.87
C PHE A 50 -28.87 17.81 36.14
N PHE A 51 -28.76 16.50 36.34
CA PHE A 51 -28.00 15.87 37.40
C PHE A 51 -26.50 16.17 37.25
N TRP A 52 -25.90 16.52 38.38
CA TRP A 52 -24.51 16.90 38.58
C TRP A 52 -23.55 15.70 38.31
N ILE A 53 -22.61 15.84 37.37
CA ILE A 53 -21.39 15.02 37.29
C ILE A 53 -20.21 16.01 37.36
N GLY A 54 -20.04 16.64 38.54
CA GLY A 54 -19.02 17.65 38.80
C GLY A 54 -17.88 17.18 39.70
N GLU A 55 -17.99 16.02 40.34
CA GLU A 55 -17.09 15.65 41.44
C GLU A 55 -16.13 14.49 41.18
N PHE A 56 -16.19 13.83 40.02
CA PHE A 56 -15.25 12.74 39.71
C PHE A 56 -13.98 13.17 38.96
N VAL A 57 -13.84 14.45 38.61
CA VAL A 57 -12.73 14.97 37.78
C VAL A 57 -11.63 15.66 38.59
N LYS A 58 -11.76 15.80 39.91
CA LYS A 58 -10.75 16.47 40.74
C LYS A 58 -9.67 15.56 41.35
N GLU A 59 -9.85 14.23 41.37
CA GLU A 59 -8.90 13.34 42.06
C GLU A 59 -7.92 12.57 41.16
N VAL A 60 -7.97 12.72 39.83
CA VAL A 60 -6.98 12.09 38.92
C VAL A 60 -5.91 13.09 38.46
N SER A 61 -6.01 14.38 38.81
CA SER A 61 -5.16 15.42 38.25
C SER A 61 -3.86 15.70 39.02
N THR A 62 -3.42 14.83 39.94
CA THR A 62 -2.19 15.08 40.74
C THR A 62 -1.19 13.92 40.77
N MET A 63 -1.26 12.98 39.84
CA MET A 63 -0.18 12.02 39.62
C MET A 63 -0.16 11.64 38.13
N VAL A 64 0.98 11.86 37.47
CA VAL A 64 1.29 11.63 36.03
C VAL A 64 1.34 12.91 35.19
N CYS A 65 2.34 13.76 35.43
CA CYS A 65 2.73 14.82 34.47
C CYS A 65 4.26 15.01 34.37
N SER A 66 5.06 14.01 34.76
CA SER A 66 6.53 14.11 34.70
C SER A 66 7.19 13.36 33.53
N ALA A 67 6.43 12.64 32.69
CA ALA A 67 7.00 11.69 31.73
C ALA A 67 6.78 12.02 30.23
N LEU A 68 5.89 12.95 29.88
CA LEU A 68 5.52 13.23 28.48
C LEU A 68 6.03 14.62 28.07
N ARG A 69 6.86 14.71 27.03
CA ARG A 69 7.60 15.95 26.65
C ARG A 69 7.42 16.42 25.21
N ARG A 70 6.83 15.60 24.35
CA ARG A 70 6.67 15.88 22.91
C ARG A 70 5.19 15.89 22.56
N VAL A 71 4.71 16.88 21.81
CA VAL A 71 3.36 16.91 21.23
C VAL A 71 3.44 16.65 19.74
N ALA A 72 2.47 15.92 19.21
CA ALA A 72 2.16 15.88 17.78
C ALA A 72 0.77 16.48 17.55
N HIS A 73 0.64 17.31 16.52
CA HIS A 73 -0.60 17.91 16.06
C HIS A 73 -0.87 17.48 14.62
N VAL A 74 -1.99 16.80 14.43
CA VAL A 74 -2.34 16.12 13.18
C VAL A 74 -3.68 16.65 12.67
N ARG A 75 -3.82 16.79 11.36
CA ARG A 75 -5.06 17.18 10.69
C ARG A 75 -5.65 16.00 9.93
N VAL A 76 -6.93 15.72 10.16
CA VAL A 76 -7.67 14.58 9.59
C VAL A 76 -8.81 15.10 8.70
N TYR A 77 -8.86 14.62 7.45
CA TYR A 77 -9.88 14.95 6.47
C TYR A 77 -10.89 13.80 6.34
N LEU A 78 -12.15 14.05 6.70
CA LEU A 78 -13.26 13.07 6.67
C LEU A 78 -14.25 13.36 5.55
N VAL A 79 -14.79 12.32 4.92
CA VAL A 79 -15.84 12.40 3.89
C VAL A 79 -17.18 11.89 4.45
N ARG A 80 -18.28 12.60 4.18
CA ARG A 80 -19.63 12.22 4.63
C ARG A 80 -20.20 11.11 3.75
N LYS A 81 -20.55 9.93 4.31
CA LYS A 81 -21.33 8.89 3.62
C LYS A 81 -22.81 9.07 3.97
N ALA A 82 -23.67 9.38 3.00
CA ALA A 82 -25.11 9.30 3.20
C ALA A 82 -25.58 7.89 2.80
N SER A 83 -25.80 7.01 3.78
CA SER A 83 -26.45 5.73 3.51
C SER A 83 -27.96 5.95 3.35
N GLY A 84 -28.50 5.61 2.18
CA GLY A 84 -29.91 5.28 2.05
C GLY A 84 -30.13 3.88 2.62
N VAL A 85 -30.59 3.79 3.87
CA VAL A 85 -30.94 2.51 4.50
C VAL A 85 -32.45 2.28 4.36
N SER A 86 -32.82 1.24 3.63
CA SER A 86 -34.14 0.60 3.75
C SER A 86 -34.29 0.03 5.16
N ARG A 87 -35.36 0.45 5.85
CA ARG A 87 -35.73 -0.01 7.19
C ARG A 87 -36.26 -1.44 7.15
N GLY A 88 -35.78 -2.30 8.06
CA GLY A 88 -36.42 -3.58 8.33
C GLY A 88 -35.79 -4.42 9.45
N HIS A 89 -36.21 -4.16 10.70
CA HIS A 89 -36.32 -5.11 11.85
C HIS A 89 -34.98 -5.65 12.43
N GLN A 90 -34.79 -5.97 13.72
CA GLN A 90 -35.64 -6.17 14.89
C GLN A 90 -34.75 -5.97 16.14
N HIS A 91 -35.30 -5.45 17.24
CA HIS A 91 -34.59 -5.29 18.52
C HIS A 91 -34.37 -6.65 19.21
N GLN A 92 -33.12 -6.99 19.52
CA GLN A 92 -32.78 -7.90 20.63
C GLN A 92 -31.74 -7.24 21.54
N ALA A 93 -32.08 -7.17 22.82
CA ALA A 93 -31.24 -6.63 23.87
C ALA A 93 -30.11 -7.62 24.20
N LEU A 94 -28.86 -7.16 24.17
CA LEU A 94 -27.73 -7.88 24.76
C LEU A 94 -27.07 -7.02 25.82
N GLY A 95 -26.87 -7.64 26.99
CA GLY A 95 -26.44 -7.00 28.22
C GLY A 95 -25.06 -6.36 28.17
N SER A 96 -24.90 -5.40 29.07
CA SER A 96 -23.69 -4.64 29.37
C SER A 96 -22.52 -5.55 29.79
N ARG A 97 -21.50 -5.64 28.92
CA ARG A 97 -20.11 -5.87 29.33
C ARG A 97 -19.28 -4.65 28.89
N PRO A 98 -18.47 -4.05 29.76
CA PRO A 98 -17.63 -2.93 29.36
C PRO A 98 -16.49 -3.45 28.47
N ALA A 99 -16.44 -2.98 27.23
CA ALA A 99 -15.36 -3.20 26.26
C ALA A 99 -14.08 -2.43 26.61
N ALA A 100 -13.72 -2.42 27.89
CA ALA A 100 -12.58 -1.68 28.44
C ALA A 100 -11.33 -2.56 28.63
N SER A 101 -11.38 -3.86 28.30
CA SER A 101 -10.27 -4.80 28.50
C SER A 101 -9.45 -5.12 27.25
N GLU A 102 -9.73 -4.51 26.10
CA GLU A 102 -9.13 -4.95 24.82
C GLU A 102 -7.93 -4.12 24.33
N PHE A 103 -7.62 -2.99 24.96
CA PHE A 103 -6.61 -2.05 24.41
C PHE A 103 -5.45 -1.68 25.34
N ALA A 104 -5.29 -2.42 26.44
CA ALA A 104 -4.08 -2.42 27.27
C ALA A 104 -3.15 -3.63 27.01
N ALA A 105 -3.34 -4.35 25.91
CA ALA A 105 -2.43 -5.43 25.52
C ALA A 105 -1.69 -5.05 24.23
N ARG A 106 -0.46 -4.53 24.37
CA ARG A 106 0.61 -5.13 23.56
C ARG A 106 0.48 -6.63 23.80
N GLY A 107 0.27 -7.42 22.74
CA GLY A 107 -0.13 -8.83 22.81
C GLY A 107 0.53 -9.50 24.01
N ALA A 108 -0.28 -9.99 24.95
CA ALA A 108 0.26 -10.71 26.09
C ALA A 108 1.23 -11.77 25.55
N PRO A 109 2.43 -11.94 26.15
CA PRO A 109 3.38 -12.96 25.70
C PRO A 109 2.65 -14.30 25.52
N GLY A 110 2.52 -14.77 24.28
CA GLY A 110 1.78 -16.00 23.94
C GLY A 110 0.46 -15.86 23.17
N SER A 111 0.01 -14.66 22.74
CA SER A 111 -1.11 -14.56 21.79
C SER A 111 -0.73 -15.01 20.38
N VAL A 112 -1.68 -15.61 19.66
CA VAL A 112 -1.48 -16.21 18.33
C VAL A 112 -2.40 -15.52 17.33
N VAL A 113 -1.87 -15.16 16.15
CA VAL A 113 -2.65 -14.73 14.99
C VAL A 113 -2.87 -15.95 14.10
N GLU A 114 -4.12 -16.32 13.85
CA GLU A 114 -4.45 -17.33 12.85
C GLU A 114 -4.73 -16.66 11.50
N LEU A 115 -4.04 -17.10 10.46
CA LEU A 115 -4.23 -16.60 9.10
C LEU A 115 -4.11 -17.74 8.10
N LEU A 116 -5.11 -17.88 7.21
CA LEU A 116 -5.19 -18.94 6.20
C LEU A 116 -4.98 -20.35 6.79
N GLY A 117 -5.54 -20.61 7.98
CA GLY A 117 -5.44 -21.90 8.67
C GLY A 117 -4.11 -22.18 9.35
N LYS A 118 -3.19 -21.21 9.40
CA LYS A 118 -1.87 -21.34 10.04
C LYS A 118 -1.77 -20.43 11.27
N PRO A 119 -1.26 -20.93 12.42
CA PRO A 119 -1.02 -20.12 13.60
C PRO A 119 0.34 -19.41 13.53
N TYR A 120 0.36 -18.13 13.90
CA TYR A 120 1.55 -17.30 13.99
C TYR A 120 1.65 -16.69 15.40
N PRO A 121 2.53 -17.22 16.26
CA PRO A 121 2.76 -16.64 17.59
C PRO A 121 3.24 -15.20 17.46
N GLN A 122 2.68 -14.30 18.27
CA GLN A 122 3.07 -12.90 18.30
C GLN A 122 4.34 -12.69 19.13
N ASP A 123 5.14 -11.71 18.74
CA ASP A 123 6.36 -11.29 19.42
C ASP A 123 6.53 -9.76 19.34
N ASP A 124 7.71 -9.25 19.67
CA ASP A 124 7.99 -7.82 19.66
C ASP A 124 8.02 -7.19 18.25
N TYR A 125 8.01 -7.98 17.17
CA TYR A 125 7.88 -7.49 15.79
C TYR A 125 6.43 -7.36 15.34
N SER A 126 5.51 -8.13 15.93
CA SER A 126 4.10 -8.17 15.53
C SER A 126 3.44 -6.79 15.59
N ASN A 127 2.86 -6.36 14.46
CA ASN A 127 2.20 -5.05 14.33
C ASN A 127 0.96 -5.06 13.42
N LEU A 128 0.45 -6.24 13.05
CA LEU A 128 -0.75 -6.36 12.23
C LEU A 128 -2.01 -5.90 12.94
N SER A 129 -2.84 -5.13 12.22
CA SER A 129 -4.19 -4.76 12.65
C SER A 129 -5.24 -5.72 12.08
N GLN A 130 -6.35 -5.91 12.80
CA GLN A 130 -7.48 -6.71 12.32
C GLN A 130 -8.05 -6.16 11.01
N LYS A 131 -7.98 -4.84 10.80
CA LYS A 131 -8.43 -4.18 9.58
C LYS A 131 -7.62 -4.64 8.36
N VAL A 132 -6.29 -4.71 8.48
CA VAL A 132 -5.42 -5.18 7.39
C VAL A 132 -5.60 -6.68 7.18
N LEU A 133 -5.68 -7.48 8.24
CA LEU A 133 -5.97 -8.91 8.15
C LEU A 133 -7.28 -9.21 7.40
N SER A 134 -8.33 -8.39 7.60
CA SER A 134 -9.61 -8.55 6.90
C SER A 134 -9.55 -8.32 5.37
N ARG A 135 -8.43 -7.80 4.85
CA ARG A 135 -8.20 -7.61 3.41
C ARG A 135 -7.49 -8.79 2.75
N VAL A 136 -6.81 -9.64 3.52
CA VAL A 136 -6.10 -10.80 3.01
C VAL A 136 -7.09 -11.75 2.34
N GLY A 137 -6.77 -12.20 1.12
CA GLY A 137 -7.60 -13.09 0.32
C GLY A 137 -8.73 -12.40 -0.45
N ARG A 138 -8.84 -11.05 -0.40
CA ARG A 138 -9.81 -10.31 -1.22
C ARG A 138 -9.49 -10.38 -2.72
N ASN A 139 -8.20 -10.53 -3.04
CA ASN A 139 -7.63 -10.81 -4.37
C ASN A 139 -8.29 -10.01 -5.49
N LEU A 140 -8.30 -8.68 -5.39
CA LEU A 140 -8.96 -7.80 -6.37
C LEU A 140 -8.37 -7.93 -7.78
N HIS A 141 -7.10 -8.32 -7.90
CA HIS A 141 -6.43 -8.66 -9.16
C HIS A 141 -6.99 -9.92 -9.83
N ASN A 142 -7.74 -10.76 -9.10
CA ASN A 142 -8.41 -11.96 -9.61
C ASN A 142 -9.94 -11.83 -9.68
N GLN A 143 -10.50 -10.69 -9.26
CA GLN A 143 -11.92 -10.42 -9.42
C GLN A 143 -12.23 -10.00 -10.86
N GLN A 144 -12.99 -10.82 -11.59
CA GLN A 144 -13.38 -10.52 -12.96
C GLN A 144 -14.03 -9.14 -13.07
N HIS A 145 -13.67 -8.41 -14.14
CA HIS A 145 -14.09 -7.04 -14.43
C HIS A 145 -13.66 -5.97 -13.43
N HIS A 146 -12.88 -6.31 -12.40
CA HIS A 146 -12.22 -5.30 -11.58
C HIS A 146 -11.14 -4.58 -12.43
N PRO A 147 -10.95 -3.26 -12.31
CA PRO A 147 -9.93 -2.53 -13.08
C PRO A 147 -8.51 -3.09 -12.93
N LEU A 148 -8.14 -3.60 -11.75
CA LEU A 148 -6.83 -4.23 -11.54
C LEU A 148 -6.72 -5.57 -12.29
N TRP A 149 -7.80 -6.34 -12.32
CA TRP A 149 -7.89 -7.57 -13.12
C TRP A 149 -7.80 -7.25 -14.62
N LEU A 150 -8.44 -6.18 -15.10
CA LEU A 150 -8.35 -5.75 -16.50
C LEU A 150 -6.89 -5.47 -16.90
N ILE A 151 -6.15 -4.70 -16.09
CA ILE A 151 -4.73 -4.44 -16.36
C ILE A 151 -3.94 -5.75 -16.35
N LYS A 152 -4.15 -6.62 -15.36
CA LYS A 152 -3.50 -7.94 -15.29
C LYS A 152 -3.70 -8.73 -16.58
N GLU A 153 -4.92 -8.87 -17.05
CA GLU A 153 -5.23 -9.63 -18.26
C GLU A 153 -4.63 -9.01 -19.53
N ARG A 154 -4.61 -7.67 -19.63
CA ARG A 154 -3.96 -6.98 -20.76
C ARG A 154 -2.44 -7.16 -20.74
N VAL A 155 -1.80 -7.13 -19.57
CA VAL A 155 -0.37 -7.43 -19.45
C VAL A 155 -0.07 -8.89 -19.82
N LYS A 156 -0.88 -9.84 -19.33
CA LYS A 156 -0.76 -11.26 -19.74
C LYS A 156 -0.89 -11.42 -21.25
N GLU A 157 -1.89 -10.76 -21.85
CA GLU A 157 -2.08 -10.78 -23.30
C GLU A 157 -0.87 -10.21 -24.05
N HIS A 158 -0.28 -9.12 -23.56
CA HIS A 158 0.93 -8.54 -24.15
C HIS A 158 2.08 -9.56 -24.18
N PHE A 159 2.36 -10.23 -23.06
CA PHE A 159 3.43 -11.23 -23.02
C PHE A 159 3.13 -12.46 -23.87
N TYR A 160 1.86 -12.90 -23.96
CA TYR A 160 1.51 -14.07 -24.76
C TYR A 160 1.43 -13.80 -26.27
N LYS A 161 1.05 -12.59 -26.69
CA LYS A 161 0.79 -12.29 -28.11
C LYS A 161 1.83 -11.37 -28.75
N GLN A 162 2.50 -10.50 -27.98
CA GLN A 162 3.30 -9.39 -28.51
C GLN A 162 4.78 -9.45 -28.13
N TYR A 163 5.15 -10.17 -27.05
CA TYR A 163 6.56 -10.40 -26.74
C TYR A 163 7.16 -11.36 -27.78
N VAL A 164 8.31 -10.99 -28.35
CA VAL A 164 9.01 -11.77 -29.38
C VAL A 164 10.43 -12.04 -28.91
N GLY A 165 10.69 -13.29 -28.52
CA GLY A 165 12.04 -13.76 -28.23
C GLY A 165 12.78 -14.19 -29.50
N ARG A 166 14.11 -14.19 -29.46
CA ARG A 166 14.97 -14.51 -30.62
C ARG A 166 14.90 -15.99 -31.04
N PHE A 167 14.62 -16.90 -30.10
CA PHE A 167 14.47 -18.34 -30.33
C PHE A 167 13.00 -18.80 -30.26
N GLY A 168 12.06 -17.85 -30.26
CA GLY A 168 10.66 -18.06 -29.93
C GLY A 168 10.27 -17.27 -28.69
N THR A 169 8.97 -17.03 -28.53
CA THR A 169 8.42 -16.32 -27.36
C THR A 169 8.49 -17.27 -26.15
N PRO A 170 9.28 -16.94 -25.10
CA PRO A 170 9.25 -17.72 -23.87
C PRO A 170 7.85 -17.68 -23.27
N LEU A 171 7.39 -18.82 -22.76
CA LEU A 171 6.10 -18.91 -22.11
C LEU A 171 6.22 -18.31 -20.70
N PHE A 172 5.65 -17.12 -20.51
CA PHE A 172 5.53 -16.53 -19.17
C PHE A 172 4.47 -17.28 -18.36
N SER A 173 4.93 -18.11 -17.42
CA SER A 173 4.03 -18.77 -16.46
C SER A 173 3.49 -17.73 -15.49
N VAL A 174 2.19 -17.78 -15.18
CA VAL A 174 1.53 -16.76 -14.34
C VAL A 174 1.21 -17.35 -12.98
N TYR A 175 1.64 -16.64 -11.93
CA TYR A 175 1.39 -16.95 -10.54
C TYR A 175 0.61 -15.80 -9.89
N ASP A 176 -0.70 -15.89 -9.87
CA ASP A 176 -1.59 -14.84 -9.35
C ASP A 176 -2.37 -15.23 -8.09
N ASP A 177 -2.04 -16.37 -7.46
CA ASP A 177 -2.70 -16.88 -6.24
C ASP A 177 -1.70 -17.31 -5.15
N LEU A 178 -0.48 -16.75 -5.16
CA LEU A 178 0.49 -17.00 -4.10
C LEU A 178 0.05 -16.32 -2.79
N SER A 179 0.12 -17.04 -1.68
CA SER A 179 -0.15 -16.50 -0.34
C SER A 179 0.70 -15.24 -0.07
N PRO A 180 0.12 -14.14 0.44
CA PRO A 180 0.88 -12.95 0.79
C PRO A 180 1.76 -13.11 2.03
N VAL A 181 1.55 -14.18 2.81
CA VAL A 181 2.42 -14.50 3.94
C VAL A 181 3.73 -15.09 3.44
N VAL A 182 4.83 -14.39 3.71
CA VAL A 182 6.20 -14.77 3.34
C VAL A 182 7.11 -14.70 4.56
N THR A 183 8.25 -15.38 4.49
CA THR A 183 9.32 -15.21 5.45
C THR A 183 10.05 -13.89 5.22
N THR A 184 10.72 -13.36 6.25
CA THR A 184 11.62 -12.21 6.08
C THR A 184 12.77 -12.51 5.13
N TRP A 185 13.17 -13.78 5.04
CA TRP A 185 14.19 -14.23 4.08
C TRP A 185 13.72 -14.07 2.64
N GLN A 186 12.51 -14.55 2.33
CA GLN A 186 11.90 -14.36 1.00
C GLN A 186 11.77 -12.89 0.65
N ASN A 187 11.21 -12.07 1.55
CA ASN A 187 10.95 -10.66 1.27
C ASN A 187 12.23 -9.80 1.19
N PHE A 188 13.33 -10.20 1.84
CA PHE A 188 14.50 -9.33 1.93
C PHE A 188 15.83 -10.02 1.62
N ASP A 189 16.17 -11.09 2.34
CA ASP A 189 17.50 -11.69 2.26
C ASP A 189 17.77 -12.35 0.90
N SER A 190 16.76 -13.01 0.33
CA SER A 190 16.83 -13.61 -1.01
C SER A 190 17.07 -12.56 -2.12
N LEU A 191 16.72 -11.30 -1.84
CA LEU A 191 16.88 -10.13 -2.71
C LEU A 191 18.09 -9.28 -2.33
N LEU A 192 19.03 -9.82 -1.56
CA LEU A 192 20.28 -9.16 -1.17
C LEU A 192 20.08 -7.85 -0.39
N ILE A 193 18.87 -7.61 0.14
CA ILE A 193 18.57 -6.42 0.93
C ILE A 193 19.35 -6.53 2.24
N PRO A 194 20.20 -5.57 2.64
CA PRO A 194 20.99 -5.70 3.87
C PRO A 194 20.14 -5.76 5.15
N ALA A 195 20.63 -6.41 6.21
CA ALA A 195 19.90 -6.54 7.49
C ALA A 195 19.59 -5.18 8.16
N GLY A 196 20.45 -4.17 7.96
CA GLY A 196 20.25 -2.81 8.46
C GLY A 196 19.51 -1.88 7.50
N HIS A 197 18.98 -2.39 6.38
CA HIS A 197 18.36 -1.56 5.35
C HIS A 197 17.04 -0.93 5.85
N PRO A 198 16.77 0.36 5.55
CA PRO A 198 15.57 1.06 6.03
C PRO A 198 14.27 0.37 5.62
N SER A 199 14.22 -0.30 4.46
CA SER A 199 13.01 -1.03 4.02
C SER A 199 12.59 -2.16 4.96
N ARG A 200 13.43 -2.60 5.90
CA ARG A 200 13.09 -3.64 6.90
C ARG A 200 12.43 -3.08 8.16
N LYS A 201 12.31 -1.75 8.31
CA LYS A 201 11.78 -1.13 9.52
C LYS A 201 10.39 -1.67 9.87
N LYS A 202 10.14 -1.90 11.17
CA LYS A 202 8.80 -2.21 11.73
C LYS A 202 7.78 -1.10 11.43
N GLY A 203 8.25 0.13 11.25
CA GLY A 203 7.43 1.28 10.88
C GLY A 203 6.76 1.12 9.51
N ASP A 204 7.38 0.38 8.58
CA ASP A 204 7.03 0.43 7.15
C ASP A 204 6.43 -0.89 6.64
N ASN A 205 6.46 -1.95 7.44
CA ASN A 205 6.03 -3.30 7.07
C ASN A 205 5.07 -3.91 8.08
N TYR A 206 4.18 -4.79 7.62
CA TYR A 206 3.30 -5.58 8.48
C TYR A 206 3.89 -6.96 8.79
N TYR A 207 4.43 -7.10 10.00
CA TYR A 207 5.01 -8.33 10.52
C TYR A 207 3.95 -9.14 11.29
N LEU A 208 3.86 -10.44 10.98
CA LEU A 208 3.16 -11.40 11.83
C LEU A 208 3.99 -11.65 13.09
N ASN A 209 5.29 -11.82 12.91
CA ASN A 209 6.31 -11.95 13.95
C ASN A 209 7.70 -11.70 13.34
N ARG A 210 8.79 -11.97 14.08
CA ARG A 210 10.18 -11.81 13.60
C ARG A 210 10.52 -12.55 12.32
N THR A 211 9.80 -13.63 12.01
CA THR A 211 10.15 -14.55 10.92
C THR A 211 9.22 -14.45 9.73
N HIS A 212 7.97 -14.02 9.93
CA HIS A 212 6.93 -13.96 8.91
C HIS A 212 6.29 -12.57 8.83
N MET A 213 5.98 -12.16 7.61
CA MET A 213 5.35 -10.87 7.31
C MET A 213 4.36 -11.03 6.15
N LEU A 214 3.50 -10.03 5.98
CA LEU A 214 2.83 -9.85 4.69
C LEU A 214 3.82 -9.20 3.72
N ARG A 215 3.97 -9.76 2.52
CA ARG A 215 4.95 -9.31 1.54
C ARG A 215 4.80 -7.82 1.22
N ALA A 216 5.90 -7.09 1.20
CA ALA A 216 5.92 -5.66 0.86
C ALA A 216 6.04 -5.42 -0.66
N HIS A 217 6.38 -6.47 -1.41
CA HIS A 217 6.48 -6.47 -2.87
C HIS A 217 6.39 -7.88 -3.44
N THR A 218 5.95 -8.00 -4.70
CA THR A 218 5.88 -9.30 -5.42
C THR A 218 7.26 -9.90 -5.69
N SER A 219 8.33 -9.10 -5.66
CA SER A 219 9.70 -9.58 -5.80
C SER A 219 10.10 -10.61 -4.73
N ALA A 220 9.37 -10.70 -3.61
CA ALA A 220 9.58 -11.71 -2.57
C ALA A 220 9.47 -13.16 -3.09
N HIS A 221 8.91 -13.36 -4.28
CA HIS A 221 8.76 -14.67 -4.93
C HIS A 221 9.76 -14.91 -6.08
N GLN A 222 10.66 -13.95 -6.39
CA GLN A 222 11.63 -14.14 -7.48
C GLN A 222 12.51 -15.36 -7.24
N TRP A 223 13.12 -15.44 -6.05
CA TRP A 223 14.07 -16.52 -5.75
C TRP A 223 13.41 -17.90 -5.81
N ASP A 224 12.23 -18.07 -5.20
CA ASP A 224 11.53 -19.36 -5.18
C ASP A 224 11.18 -19.87 -6.59
N LEU A 225 10.73 -18.96 -7.46
CA LEU A 225 10.34 -19.29 -8.83
C LEU A 225 11.54 -19.52 -9.75
N LEU A 226 12.63 -18.78 -9.56
CA LEU A 226 13.92 -19.07 -10.19
C LEU A 226 14.47 -20.43 -9.74
N HIS A 227 14.36 -20.73 -8.45
CA HIS A 227 14.81 -21.99 -7.87
C HIS A 227 14.02 -23.19 -8.37
N ALA A 228 12.75 -22.99 -8.72
CA ALA A 228 11.93 -23.98 -9.42
C ALA A 228 12.34 -24.19 -10.90
N GLY A 229 13.34 -23.46 -11.41
CA GLY A 229 13.88 -23.61 -12.76
C GLY A 229 13.14 -22.83 -13.84
N LEU A 230 12.39 -21.78 -13.48
CA LEU A 230 11.65 -20.97 -14.45
C LEU A 230 12.53 -19.89 -15.08
N ASP A 231 12.58 -19.89 -16.42
CA ASP A 231 13.27 -18.84 -17.19
C ASP A 231 12.39 -17.60 -17.45
N ALA A 232 11.06 -17.72 -17.37
CA ALA A 232 10.13 -16.61 -17.59
C ALA A 232 8.83 -16.77 -16.80
N PHE A 233 8.46 -15.77 -15.99
CA PHE A 233 7.24 -15.81 -15.20
C PHE A 233 6.71 -14.42 -14.86
N LEU A 234 5.40 -14.36 -14.61
CA LEU A 234 4.71 -13.21 -14.03
C LEU A 234 4.21 -13.59 -12.63
N VAL A 235 4.35 -12.69 -11.67
CA VAL A 235 3.75 -12.81 -10.34
C VAL A 235 2.78 -11.66 -10.14
N VAL A 236 1.54 -11.94 -9.72
CA VAL A 236 0.54 -10.90 -9.49
C VAL A 236 -0.05 -11.09 -8.11
N GLY A 237 -0.11 -10.02 -7.32
CA GLY A 237 -0.66 -10.17 -5.99
C GLY A 237 -0.79 -8.86 -5.23
N ASP A 238 -1.59 -8.94 -4.18
CA ASP A 238 -1.69 -7.97 -3.11
C ASP A 238 -0.37 -7.91 -2.32
N VAL A 239 0.09 -6.70 -2.02
CA VAL A 239 1.27 -6.36 -1.25
C VAL A 239 0.90 -5.35 -0.17
N TYR A 240 1.67 -5.33 0.91
CA TYR A 240 1.28 -4.72 2.18
C TYR A 240 2.36 -3.79 2.69
N ARG A 241 2.04 -2.50 2.87
CA ARG A 241 2.97 -1.49 3.38
C ARG A 241 2.29 -0.59 4.39
N ARG A 242 3.04 -0.20 5.42
CA ARG A 242 2.61 0.81 6.38
C ARG A 242 3.07 2.16 5.87
N ASP A 243 2.13 3.04 5.58
CA ASP A 243 2.42 4.32 4.94
C ASP A 243 1.37 5.38 5.33
N GLN A 244 1.59 6.60 4.86
CA GLN A 244 0.72 7.74 5.06
C GLN A 244 -0.70 7.54 4.50
N ILE A 245 -1.60 8.43 4.90
CA ILE A 245 -3.00 8.42 4.44
C ILE A 245 -3.19 9.59 3.49
N ASP A 246 -3.35 9.28 2.20
CA ASP A 246 -3.79 10.20 1.17
C ASP A 246 -4.51 9.41 0.04
N SER A 247 -4.80 10.07 -1.08
CA SER A 247 -5.50 9.48 -2.23
C SER A 247 -4.65 8.53 -3.08
N GLN A 248 -3.34 8.44 -2.83
CA GLN A 248 -2.37 7.63 -3.57
C GLN A 248 -1.83 6.45 -2.76
N HIS A 249 -1.96 6.49 -1.43
CA HIS A 249 -1.48 5.46 -0.52
C HIS A 249 -2.63 4.68 0.13
N TYR A 250 -2.53 3.35 0.10
CA TYR A 250 -3.43 2.43 0.79
C TYR A 250 -2.61 1.28 1.40
N PRO A 251 -2.95 0.76 2.59
CA PRO A 251 -2.14 -0.25 3.27
C PRO A 251 -2.02 -1.58 2.52
N VAL A 252 -2.92 -1.80 1.56
CA VAL A 252 -2.92 -2.95 0.65
C VAL A 252 -3.08 -2.43 -0.78
N PHE A 253 -2.14 -2.76 -1.64
CA PHE A 253 -2.20 -2.46 -3.07
C PHE A 253 -1.65 -3.66 -3.85
N HIS A 254 -1.63 -3.62 -5.17
CA HIS A 254 -1.29 -4.79 -5.97
C HIS A 254 -0.12 -4.50 -6.90
N GLN A 255 0.74 -5.49 -7.05
CA GLN A 255 1.86 -5.45 -7.99
C GLN A 255 1.76 -6.57 -9.02
N LEU A 256 2.38 -6.31 -10.16
CA LEU A 256 2.72 -7.33 -11.14
C LEU A 256 4.23 -7.31 -11.32
N GLU A 257 4.85 -8.45 -11.01
CA GLU A 257 6.26 -8.74 -11.27
C GLU A 257 6.39 -9.48 -12.60
N ALA A 258 7.46 -9.22 -13.33
CA ALA A 258 7.92 -10.10 -14.40
C ALA A 258 9.41 -10.37 -14.26
N VAL A 259 9.80 -11.61 -14.52
CA VAL A 259 11.20 -12.04 -14.60
C VAL A 259 11.42 -12.74 -15.92
N ARG A 260 12.58 -12.48 -16.53
CA ARG A 260 13.01 -13.11 -17.78
C ARG A 260 14.52 -13.36 -17.76
N LEU A 261 14.93 -14.62 -17.89
CA LEU A 261 16.31 -15.07 -17.96
C LEU A 261 16.69 -15.49 -19.39
N PHE A 262 17.89 -15.13 -19.83
CA PHE A 262 18.47 -15.44 -21.14
C PHE A 262 19.66 -16.38 -21.00
N SER A 263 19.75 -17.37 -21.88
CA SER A 263 21.02 -18.10 -22.08
C SER A 263 21.98 -17.30 -22.96
N LYS A 264 23.26 -17.69 -22.95
CA LYS A 264 24.29 -17.09 -23.82
C LYS A 264 23.90 -17.13 -25.29
N HIS A 265 23.52 -18.31 -25.78
CA HIS A 265 23.17 -18.51 -27.19
C HIS A 265 21.92 -17.70 -27.55
N GLU A 266 20.94 -17.64 -26.65
CA GLU A 266 19.73 -16.87 -26.87
C GLU A 266 19.96 -15.37 -27.01
N LEU A 267 20.72 -14.78 -26.09
CA LEU A 267 20.97 -13.35 -26.07
C LEU A 267 21.71 -12.89 -27.34
N PHE A 268 22.63 -13.72 -27.84
CA PHE A 268 23.49 -13.40 -28.99
C PHE A 268 23.05 -14.00 -30.33
N ALA A 269 21.88 -14.67 -30.39
CA ALA A 269 21.38 -15.40 -31.57
C ALA A 269 21.42 -14.66 -32.91
N GLY A 270 21.25 -13.33 -32.87
CA GLY A 270 21.16 -12.47 -34.05
C GLY A 270 22.45 -11.76 -34.42
N ILE A 271 23.57 -12.09 -33.76
CA ILE A 271 24.85 -11.39 -33.93
C ILE A 271 25.80 -12.27 -34.73
N LYS A 272 26.37 -11.71 -35.81
CA LYS A 272 27.44 -12.37 -36.58
C LYS A 272 28.65 -12.60 -35.65
N ASN A 273 29.13 -13.84 -35.57
CA ASN A 273 30.17 -14.27 -34.62
C ASN A 273 29.75 -14.20 -33.14
N GLY A 274 28.46 -14.35 -32.82
CA GLY A 274 27.97 -14.34 -31.42
C GLY A 274 28.58 -15.43 -30.52
N GLU A 275 29.15 -16.50 -31.07
CA GLU A 275 29.79 -17.58 -30.31
C GLU A 275 31.01 -17.12 -29.48
N SER A 276 31.70 -16.05 -29.91
CA SER A 276 32.83 -15.48 -29.15
C SER A 276 32.36 -14.58 -27.99
N LEU A 277 31.10 -14.14 -27.99
CA LEU A 277 30.55 -13.31 -26.93
C LEU A 277 30.20 -14.16 -25.71
N GLN A 278 30.38 -13.58 -24.53
CA GLN A 278 30.13 -14.23 -23.25
C GLN A 278 29.13 -13.41 -22.43
N LEU A 279 28.37 -14.08 -21.56
CA LEU A 279 27.55 -13.39 -20.56
C LEU A 279 28.41 -12.81 -19.43
N PHE A 280 29.48 -13.54 -19.08
CA PHE A 280 30.24 -13.31 -17.86
C PHE A 280 31.72 -13.02 -18.12
N GLU A 281 32.28 -12.18 -17.27
CA GLU A 281 33.70 -11.83 -17.18
C GLU A 281 34.09 -11.64 -15.71
N GLN A 282 35.36 -11.34 -15.45
CA GLN A 282 35.81 -10.87 -14.14
C GLN A 282 36.38 -9.45 -14.31
N SER A 283 35.63 -8.45 -13.87
CA SER A 283 36.04 -7.06 -13.93
C SER A 283 35.50 -6.27 -12.73
N SER A 284 35.34 -4.95 -12.86
CA SER A 284 34.84 -4.08 -11.80
C SER A 284 33.39 -3.64 -12.06
N ARG A 285 32.59 -3.52 -10.99
CA ARG A 285 31.28 -2.88 -11.04
C ARG A 285 31.41 -1.40 -11.42
N SER A 286 30.51 -0.93 -12.28
CA SER A 286 30.41 0.48 -12.67
C SER A 286 28.96 0.95 -12.62
N ALA A 287 28.66 2.21 -12.94
CA ALA A 287 27.28 2.69 -13.05
C ALA A 287 26.44 1.93 -14.09
N HIS A 288 27.06 1.20 -15.02
CA HIS A 288 26.39 0.60 -16.17
C HIS A 288 26.34 -0.93 -16.15
N LYS A 289 27.12 -1.58 -15.28
CA LYS A 289 27.18 -3.06 -15.21
C LYS A 289 27.68 -3.58 -13.87
N GLN A 290 27.33 -4.84 -13.60
CA GLN A 290 27.89 -5.61 -12.49
C GLN A 290 29.32 -6.06 -12.80
N GLU A 291 30.06 -6.44 -11.76
CA GLU A 291 31.46 -6.89 -11.82
C GLU A 291 31.66 -8.20 -12.57
N THR A 292 30.62 -9.04 -12.66
CA THR A 292 30.68 -10.35 -13.34
C THR A 292 30.05 -10.35 -14.74
N HIS A 293 29.39 -9.28 -15.15
CA HIS A 293 28.71 -9.21 -16.46
C HIS A 293 29.57 -8.51 -17.51
N THR A 294 29.53 -9.03 -18.73
CA THR A 294 30.10 -8.34 -19.90
C THR A 294 29.24 -7.14 -20.30
N MET A 295 29.84 -6.10 -20.90
CA MET A 295 29.08 -4.93 -21.32
C MET A 295 28.10 -5.26 -22.45
N GLU A 296 28.47 -6.20 -23.32
CA GLU A 296 27.64 -6.67 -24.44
C GLU A 296 26.36 -7.33 -23.94
N ALA A 297 26.46 -8.22 -22.95
CA ALA A 297 25.29 -8.85 -22.35
C ALA A 297 24.39 -7.80 -21.68
N MET A 298 24.98 -6.89 -20.91
CA MET A 298 24.23 -5.83 -20.22
C MET A 298 23.44 -4.95 -21.18
N LYS A 299 24.07 -4.49 -22.27
CA LYS A 299 23.40 -3.61 -23.23
C LYS A 299 22.24 -4.30 -23.94
N LEU A 300 22.35 -5.60 -24.23
CA LEU A 300 21.26 -6.35 -24.86
C LEU A 300 20.11 -6.64 -23.89
N VAL A 301 20.40 -6.98 -22.64
CA VAL A 301 19.37 -7.22 -21.60
C VAL A 301 18.66 -5.92 -21.25
N GLU A 302 19.40 -4.82 -21.07
CA GLU A 302 18.84 -3.47 -20.86
C GLU A 302 17.92 -3.06 -22.02
N PHE A 303 18.36 -3.30 -23.26
CA PHE A 303 17.58 -2.98 -24.46
C PHE A 303 16.28 -3.81 -24.52
N ASP A 304 16.35 -5.13 -24.27
CA ASP A 304 15.17 -6.00 -24.26
C ASP A 304 14.17 -5.56 -23.19
N LEU A 305 14.64 -5.26 -21.98
CA LEU A 305 13.83 -4.76 -20.87
C LEU A 305 13.10 -3.46 -21.24
N LYS A 306 13.87 -2.42 -21.64
CA LYS A 306 13.30 -1.10 -21.95
C LYS A 306 12.37 -1.16 -23.16
N GLN A 307 12.71 -1.95 -24.18
CA GLN A 307 11.85 -2.14 -25.35
C GLN A 307 10.53 -2.83 -24.97
N THR A 308 10.59 -3.88 -24.15
CA THR A 308 9.42 -4.63 -23.68
C THR A 308 8.48 -3.73 -22.90
N LEU A 309 9.01 -3.00 -21.92
CA LEU A 309 8.21 -2.09 -21.09
C LEU A 309 7.64 -0.92 -21.89
N THR A 310 8.40 -0.34 -22.82
CA THR A 310 7.89 0.71 -23.71
C THR A 310 6.71 0.20 -24.53
N ARG A 311 6.83 -0.99 -25.13
CA ARG A 311 5.74 -1.60 -25.91
C ARG A 311 4.54 -1.97 -25.05
N LEU A 312 4.76 -2.42 -23.82
CA LEU A 312 3.69 -2.70 -22.86
C LEU A 312 2.90 -1.43 -22.55
N VAL A 313 3.58 -0.33 -22.24
CA VAL A 313 2.92 0.96 -21.99
C VAL A 313 2.17 1.46 -23.22
N THR A 314 2.79 1.41 -24.41
CA THR A 314 2.10 1.77 -25.66
C THR A 314 0.87 0.89 -25.90
N HIS A 315 0.94 -0.41 -25.59
CA HIS A 315 -0.21 -1.30 -25.69
C HIS A 315 -1.34 -0.92 -24.71
N LEU A 316 -0.99 -0.51 -23.49
CA LEU A 316 -1.98 -0.15 -22.46
C LEU A 316 -2.63 1.22 -22.71
N PHE A 317 -1.83 2.25 -22.96
CA PHE A 317 -2.24 3.66 -23.04
C PHE A 317 -2.48 4.16 -24.49
N GLY A 318 -1.88 3.50 -25.48
CA GLY A 318 -1.79 3.98 -26.86
C GLY A 318 -0.51 4.77 -27.13
N ASP A 319 -0.41 5.30 -28.35
CA ASP A 319 0.71 6.15 -28.77
C ASP A 319 0.63 7.56 -28.16
N GLY A 320 1.79 8.22 -28.05
CA GLY A 320 1.87 9.64 -27.66
C GLY A 320 1.94 9.90 -26.14
N LEU A 321 2.18 8.87 -25.33
CA LEU A 321 2.43 9.03 -23.90
C LEU A 321 3.89 9.45 -23.67
N ASP A 322 4.08 10.53 -22.90
CA ASP A 322 5.42 10.98 -22.50
C ASP A 322 5.94 10.09 -21.37
N ILE A 323 6.98 9.31 -21.66
CA ILE A 323 7.67 8.46 -20.69
C ILE A 323 9.13 8.88 -20.54
N ARG A 324 9.71 8.67 -19.36
CA ARG A 324 11.16 8.79 -19.14
C ARG A 324 11.70 7.67 -18.27
N TRP A 325 12.98 7.36 -18.46
CA TRP A 325 13.74 6.42 -17.65
C TRP A 325 14.58 7.21 -16.65
N VAL A 326 14.47 6.88 -15.37
CA VAL A 326 15.24 7.49 -14.29
C VAL A 326 16.17 6.42 -13.71
N ASP A 327 17.47 6.71 -13.67
CA ASP A 327 18.43 5.81 -13.03
C ASP A 327 18.18 5.78 -11.52
N CYS A 328 18.09 4.58 -10.95
CA CYS A 328 17.78 4.37 -9.54
C CYS A 328 18.62 3.23 -8.96
N TYR A 329 18.28 2.79 -7.74
CA TYR A 329 19.00 1.72 -7.06
C TYR A 329 18.02 0.76 -6.38
N PHE A 330 18.19 -0.53 -6.67
CA PHE A 330 17.58 -1.62 -5.91
C PHE A 330 18.66 -2.64 -5.53
N PRO A 331 18.63 -3.23 -4.32
CA PRO A 331 19.64 -4.22 -3.92
C PRO A 331 19.70 -5.49 -4.76
N PHE A 332 18.65 -5.79 -5.53
CA PHE A 332 18.49 -7.00 -6.33
C PHE A 332 18.59 -6.78 -7.85
N THR A 333 18.83 -5.54 -8.31
CA THR A 333 19.08 -5.24 -9.72
C THR A 333 20.18 -4.19 -9.90
N HIS A 334 21.02 -4.36 -10.92
CA HIS A 334 22.02 -3.39 -11.34
C HIS A 334 22.46 -3.60 -12.80
N PRO A 335 22.38 -2.58 -13.68
CA PRO A 335 21.79 -1.26 -13.44
C PRO A 335 20.27 -1.34 -13.22
N SER A 336 19.73 -0.32 -12.56
CA SER A 336 18.31 -0.20 -12.20
C SER A 336 17.70 1.07 -12.76
N PHE A 337 16.43 0.99 -13.14
CA PHE A 337 15.67 2.10 -13.70
C PHE A 337 14.25 2.13 -13.15
N GLU A 338 13.75 3.33 -12.93
CA GLU A 338 12.33 3.62 -12.79
C GLU A 338 11.80 4.15 -14.11
N MET A 339 10.55 3.80 -14.43
CA MET A 339 9.84 4.41 -15.54
C MET A 339 8.77 5.34 -14.99
N GLU A 340 8.81 6.58 -15.44
CA GLU A 340 7.85 7.60 -15.08
C GLU A 340 7.00 7.99 -16.29
N ILE A 341 5.71 8.24 -16.05
CA ILE A 341 4.75 8.72 -17.04
C ILE A 341 4.40 10.18 -16.70
N ASN A 342 4.42 11.08 -17.69
CA ASN A 342 3.85 12.41 -17.49
C ASN A 342 2.33 12.33 -17.51
N PHE A 343 1.71 12.67 -16.39
CA PHE A 343 0.26 12.69 -16.24
C PHE A 343 -0.15 14.02 -15.60
N HIS A 344 -0.99 14.79 -16.30
CA HIS A 344 -1.42 16.13 -15.88
C HIS A 344 -0.27 17.10 -15.55
N GLY A 345 0.87 16.98 -16.24
CA GLY A 345 2.03 17.85 -16.05
C GLY A 345 2.99 17.38 -14.95
N GLU A 346 2.67 16.31 -14.23
CA GLU A 346 3.52 15.71 -13.21
C GLU A 346 4.11 14.38 -13.69
N TRP A 347 5.37 14.12 -13.34
CA TRP A 347 6.00 12.83 -13.63
C TRP A 347 5.74 11.85 -12.50
N LEU A 348 5.08 10.74 -12.80
CA LEU A 348 4.70 9.72 -11.82
C LEU A 348 5.43 8.41 -12.13
N GLU A 349 6.24 7.94 -11.18
CA GLU A 349 6.85 6.60 -11.20
C GLU A 349 5.77 5.54 -11.22
N VAL A 350 5.79 4.61 -12.19
CA VAL A 350 4.78 3.52 -12.29
C VAL A 350 5.37 2.12 -12.16
N LEU A 351 6.69 1.98 -12.31
CA LEU A 351 7.41 0.72 -12.10
C LEU A 351 8.89 0.97 -11.79
N GLY A 352 9.49 0.00 -11.10
CA GLY A 352 10.93 -0.18 -10.98
C GLY A 352 11.38 -1.44 -11.74
N CYS A 353 12.57 -1.40 -12.31
CA CYS A 353 13.11 -2.50 -13.11
C CYS A 353 14.64 -2.49 -13.13
N GLY A 354 15.23 -3.55 -13.66
CA GLY A 354 16.67 -3.58 -13.92
C GLY A 354 17.18 -4.94 -14.33
N VAL A 355 18.49 -5.01 -14.55
CA VAL A 355 19.18 -6.29 -14.75
C VAL A 355 19.38 -6.95 -13.40
N MET A 356 18.95 -8.20 -13.24
CA MET A 356 18.98 -8.91 -11.96
C MET A 356 20.42 -9.09 -11.46
N GLU A 357 20.62 -8.93 -10.15
CA GLU A 357 21.90 -9.22 -9.51
C GLU A 357 22.31 -10.67 -9.73
N GLN A 358 23.51 -10.90 -10.27
CA GLN A 358 23.95 -12.25 -10.61
C GLN A 358 24.09 -13.13 -9.37
N GLN A 359 24.38 -12.55 -8.20
CA GLN A 359 24.40 -13.29 -6.94
C GLN A 359 23.04 -13.90 -6.60
N LEU A 360 21.94 -13.17 -6.83
CA LEU A 360 20.58 -13.66 -6.63
C LEU A 360 20.30 -14.82 -7.59
N VAL A 361 20.55 -14.61 -8.89
CA VAL A 361 20.30 -15.61 -9.95
C VAL A 361 21.13 -16.89 -9.72
N ASN A 362 22.41 -16.75 -9.39
CA ASN A 362 23.29 -17.87 -9.07
C ASN A 362 22.81 -18.63 -7.82
N SER A 363 22.39 -17.93 -6.77
CA SER A 363 21.93 -18.55 -5.52
C SER A 363 20.65 -19.39 -5.70
N ALA A 364 19.84 -19.06 -6.72
CA ALA A 364 18.66 -19.84 -7.09
C ALA A 364 18.99 -21.06 -7.97
N GLY A 365 20.21 -21.15 -8.52
CA GLY A 365 20.65 -22.28 -9.36
C GLY A 365 20.60 -22.05 -10.88
N ALA A 366 20.46 -20.79 -11.32
CA ALA A 366 20.43 -20.40 -12.73
C ALA A 366 21.75 -19.73 -13.19
N GLN A 367 22.89 -20.27 -12.77
CA GLN A 367 24.20 -19.65 -12.97
C GLN A 367 24.67 -19.50 -14.43
N ASP A 368 24.04 -20.21 -15.37
CA ASP A 368 24.30 -20.10 -16.80
C ASP A 368 23.46 -18.99 -17.49
N ARG A 369 22.69 -18.24 -16.70
CA ARG A 369 21.73 -17.23 -17.18
C ARG A 369 21.99 -15.83 -16.64
N VAL A 370 21.57 -14.85 -17.44
CA VAL A 370 21.42 -13.43 -17.06
C VAL A 370 19.97 -13.05 -17.24
N GLY A 371 19.41 -12.16 -16.43
CA GLY A 371 18.00 -11.78 -16.58
C GLY A 371 17.70 -10.34 -16.27
N TRP A 372 16.51 -9.91 -16.69
CA TRP A 372 15.90 -8.68 -16.20
C TRP A 372 14.68 -9.00 -15.34
N ALA A 373 14.35 -8.07 -14.46
CA ALA A 373 13.11 -8.08 -13.70
C ALA A 373 12.46 -6.69 -13.70
N PHE A 374 11.15 -6.64 -13.57
CA PHE A 374 10.42 -5.41 -13.23
C PHE A 374 9.24 -5.70 -12.31
N GLY A 375 8.85 -4.69 -11.53
CA GLY A 375 7.64 -4.68 -10.71
C GLY A 375 6.84 -3.40 -10.97
N LEU A 376 5.60 -3.54 -11.41
CA LEU A 376 4.69 -2.40 -11.64
C LEU A 376 3.60 -2.33 -10.58
N GLY A 377 3.19 -1.11 -10.21
CA GLY A 377 2.06 -0.87 -9.31
C GLY A 377 0.74 -0.82 -10.09
N LEU A 378 -0.15 -1.79 -9.88
CA LEU A 378 -1.40 -1.90 -10.66
C LEU A 378 -2.35 -0.72 -10.41
N GLU A 379 -2.49 -0.28 -9.16
CA GLU A 379 -3.36 0.85 -8.80
C GLU A 379 -2.89 2.13 -9.46
N ARG A 380 -1.58 2.42 -9.40
CA ARG A 380 -1.05 3.64 -10.00
C ARG A 380 -1.24 3.65 -11.51
N LEU A 381 -0.98 2.51 -12.16
CA LEU A 381 -1.21 2.37 -13.60
C LEU A 381 -2.70 2.53 -13.95
N ALA A 382 -3.60 1.96 -13.14
CA ALA A 382 -5.05 2.10 -13.30
C ALA A 382 -5.55 3.53 -13.07
N MET A 383 -4.99 4.24 -12.09
CA MET A 383 -5.34 5.63 -11.80
C MET A 383 -5.01 6.54 -12.98
N ILE A 384 -3.85 6.37 -13.59
CA ILE A 384 -3.43 7.12 -14.78
C ILE A 384 -4.25 6.67 -16.00
N LEU A 385 -4.38 5.36 -16.24
CA LEU A 385 -5.00 4.82 -17.46
C LEU A 385 -6.50 5.14 -17.53
N TYR A 386 -7.19 5.08 -16.39
CA TYR A 386 -8.63 5.21 -16.34
C TYR A 386 -9.09 6.56 -15.78
N ASP A 387 -8.20 7.48 -15.41
CA ASP A 387 -8.50 8.74 -14.68
C ASP A 387 -9.19 8.49 -13.32
N ILE A 388 -8.78 7.45 -12.57
CA ILE A 388 -9.33 7.18 -11.22
C ILE A 388 -8.64 8.09 -10.20
N PRO A 389 -9.39 8.96 -9.48
CA PRO A 389 -8.81 10.03 -8.68
C PRO A 389 -8.32 9.61 -7.30
N ASP A 390 -8.71 8.42 -6.82
CA ASP A 390 -8.46 8.00 -5.44
C ASP A 390 -8.37 6.48 -5.32
N ILE A 391 -7.28 5.99 -4.71
CA ILE A 391 -6.99 4.57 -4.52
C ILE A 391 -8.08 3.83 -3.72
N ARG A 392 -8.83 4.52 -2.84
CA ARG A 392 -9.92 3.91 -2.07
C ARG A 392 -11.05 3.37 -2.96
N LEU A 393 -11.20 3.90 -4.18
CA LEU A 393 -12.25 3.47 -5.10
C LEU A 393 -12.09 2.00 -5.52
N PHE A 394 -10.86 1.47 -5.61
CA PHE A 394 -10.62 0.05 -5.89
C PHE A 394 -11.20 -0.88 -4.81
N TRP A 395 -11.36 -0.40 -3.59
CA TRP A 395 -11.90 -1.15 -2.46
C TRP A 395 -13.40 -0.92 -2.24
N SER A 396 -14.05 -0.13 -3.12
CA SER A 396 -15.46 0.20 -3.03
C SER A 396 -16.35 -0.88 -3.65
N GLU A 397 -17.48 -1.17 -2.98
CA GLU A 397 -18.57 -2.01 -3.51
C GLU A 397 -19.64 -1.17 -4.24
N ASP A 398 -19.35 0.10 -4.53
CA ASP A 398 -20.29 0.98 -5.23
C ASP A 398 -20.41 0.58 -6.70
N GLU A 399 -21.58 0.05 -7.07
CA GLU A 399 -21.93 -0.32 -8.44
C GLU A 399 -21.73 0.83 -9.45
N ARG A 400 -21.82 2.09 -9.03
CA ARG A 400 -21.56 3.24 -9.92
C ARG A 400 -20.11 3.30 -10.37
N PHE A 401 -19.17 2.75 -9.59
CA PHE A 401 -17.77 2.58 -9.96
C PHE A 401 -17.57 1.26 -10.72
N LEU A 402 -17.96 0.12 -10.12
CA LEU A 402 -17.64 -1.21 -10.64
C LEU A 402 -18.21 -1.47 -12.04
N LYS A 403 -19.46 -1.04 -12.30
CA LYS A 403 -20.13 -1.29 -13.59
C LYS A 403 -19.44 -0.62 -14.79
N GLN A 404 -18.61 0.40 -14.55
CA GLN A 404 -17.90 1.11 -15.64
C GLN A 404 -16.78 0.26 -16.25
N PHE A 405 -16.35 -0.79 -15.55
CA PHE A 405 -15.30 -1.72 -15.99
C PHE A 405 -15.87 -3.07 -16.48
N LEU A 406 -17.20 -3.21 -16.51
CA LEU A 406 -17.89 -4.32 -17.18
C LEU A 406 -17.79 -4.12 -18.70
N VAL A 407 -16.73 -4.66 -19.28
CA VAL A 407 -16.43 -4.58 -20.73
C VAL A 407 -16.49 -5.95 -21.38
N SER A 408 -16.87 -5.99 -22.66
CA SER A 408 -16.91 -7.23 -23.44
C SER A 408 -15.52 -7.68 -23.92
N ASP A 409 -14.59 -6.73 -24.07
CA ASP A 409 -13.20 -6.95 -24.47
C ASP A 409 -12.28 -6.25 -23.46
N ILE A 410 -11.25 -6.95 -22.99
CA ILE A 410 -10.28 -6.41 -22.03
C ILE A 410 -9.53 -5.18 -22.58
N ASN A 411 -9.44 -5.03 -23.91
CA ASN A 411 -8.80 -3.90 -24.58
C ASN A 411 -9.74 -2.73 -24.88
N GLN A 412 -11.02 -2.83 -24.51
CA GLN A 412 -11.93 -1.71 -24.63
C GLN A 412 -11.38 -0.52 -23.83
N LYS A 413 -11.22 0.64 -24.48
CA LYS A 413 -10.78 1.87 -23.82
C LYS A 413 -11.88 2.35 -22.86
N VAL A 414 -11.64 2.19 -21.57
CA VAL A 414 -12.52 2.70 -20.51
C VAL A 414 -11.98 4.04 -20.04
N LYS A 415 -12.88 5.03 -19.89
CA LYS A 415 -12.57 6.29 -19.20
C LYS A 415 -13.54 6.44 -18.04
N PHE A 416 -13.03 6.38 -16.82
CA PHE A 416 -13.85 6.50 -15.62
C PHE A 416 -14.58 7.85 -15.61
N GLN A 417 -15.87 7.80 -15.34
CA GLN A 417 -16.70 8.97 -15.08
C GLN A 417 -16.73 9.22 -13.57
N PRO A 418 -16.13 10.33 -13.08
CA PRO A 418 -16.05 10.61 -11.65
C PRO A 418 -17.41 10.65 -10.97
N LEU A 419 -17.45 10.09 -9.76
CA LEU A 419 -18.61 10.18 -8.88
C LEU A 419 -18.67 11.58 -8.24
N SER A 420 -19.88 12.04 -7.89
CA SER A 420 -20.06 13.31 -7.18
C SER A 420 -19.25 13.33 -5.89
N LYS A 421 -18.37 14.33 -5.73
CA LYS A 421 -17.61 14.54 -4.49
C LYS A 421 -18.52 15.12 -3.41
N TYR A 422 -18.53 14.48 -2.23
CA TYR A 422 -19.17 15.04 -1.05
C TYR A 422 -18.24 16.07 -0.38
N PRO A 423 -18.79 17.11 0.28
CA PRO A 423 -17.96 18.05 1.04
C PRO A 423 -17.15 17.34 2.13
N ALA A 424 -15.86 17.69 2.23
CA ALA A 424 -14.99 17.22 3.29
C ALA A 424 -15.30 17.93 4.62
N VAL A 425 -15.09 17.22 5.73
CA VAL A 425 -15.07 17.75 7.09
C VAL A 425 -13.64 17.62 7.60
N ILE A 426 -13.06 18.72 8.08
CA ILE A 426 -11.67 18.78 8.51
C ILE A 426 -11.64 18.91 10.03
N ASN A 427 -10.89 18.04 10.70
CA ASN A 427 -10.70 18.07 12.15
C ASN A 427 -9.22 17.98 12.50
N ASP A 428 -8.82 18.70 13.53
CA ASP A 428 -7.48 18.67 14.07
C ASP A 428 -7.45 17.84 15.37
N ILE A 429 -6.39 17.06 15.56
CA ILE A 429 -6.16 16.22 16.74
C ILE A 429 -4.72 16.37 17.24
N SER A 430 -4.56 16.62 18.53
CA SER A 430 -3.26 16.84 19.17
C SER A 430 -3.11 15.99 20.41
N PHE A 431 -1.93 15.40 20.58
CA PHE A 431 -1.64 14.54 21.72
C PHE A 431 -0.15 14.52 22.07
N TRP A 432 0.13 14.26 23.34
CA TRP A 432 1.48 14.01 23.82
C TRP A 432 1.95 12.64 23.37
N LEU A 433 3.15 12.56 22.79
CA LEU A 433 3.77 11.30 22.42
C LEU A 433 4.24 10.57 23.69
N PRO A 434 4.10 9.23 23.72
CA PRO A 434 4.66 8.42 24.80
C PRO A 434 6.18 8.62 24.89
N SER A 435 6.73 8.40 26.08
CA SER A 435 8.14 8.65 26.39
C SER A 435 9.11 7.86 25.50
N GLU A 436 8.70 6.68 25.04
CA GLU A 436 9.44 5.83 24.10
C GLU A 436 8.45 5.06 23.19
N ASN A 437 8.89 4.70 21.98
CA ASN A 437 8.20 3.79 21.04
C ASN A 437 6.92 4.32 20.35
N TYR A 438 7.04 5.42 19.60
CA TYR A 438 6.00 5.89 18.67
C TYR A 438 6.54 5.99 17.24
N SER A 439 5.78 5.45 16.29
CA SER A 439 5.90 5.76 14.86
C SER A 439 4.63 6.44 14.36
N GLU A 440 4.74 7.38 13.42
CA GLU A 440 3.59 8.03 12.78
C GLU A 440 2.63 7.01 12.14
N ASN A 441 3.19 5.92 11.57
CA ASN A 441 2.42 4.85 10.98
C ASN A 441 1.57 4.07 12.02
N ASP A 442 1.92 4.11 13.31
CA ASP A 442 1.06 3.56 14.37
C ASP A 442 -0.24 4.36 14.52
N PHE A 443 -0.16 5.67 14.31
CA PHE A 443 -1.34 6.55 14.30
C PHE A 443 -2.13 6.38 13.01
N TYR A 444 -1.47 6.30 11.85
CA TYR A 444 -2.16 6.06 10.57
C TYR A 444 -2.90 4.71 10.57
N ASP A 445 -2.30 3.63 11.09
CA ASP A 445 -2.99 2.35 11.24
C ASP A 445 -4.23 2.44 12.14
N LEU A 446 -4.13 3.22 13.23
CA LEU A 446 -5.26 3.46 14.12
C LEU A 446 -6.37 4.24 13.40
N VAL A 447 -6.03 5.28 12.65
CA VAL A 447 -6.98 6.05 11.84
C VAL A 447 -7.64 5.16 10.77
N ARG A 448 -6.90 4.29 10.09
CA ARG A 448 -7.45 3.31 9.14
C ARG A 448 -8.38 2.31 9.82
N THR A 449 -8.08 1.93 11.07
CA THR A 449 -8.90 0.99 11.85
C THR A 449 -10.24 1.59 12.25
N ILE A 450 -10.25 2.84 12.72
CA ILE A 450 -11.48 3.48 13.23
C ILE A 450 -12.24 4.23 12.14
N GLY A 451 -11.55 5.07 11.36
CA GLY A 451 -12.16 5.87 10.30
C GLY A 451 -12.36 5.12 8.99
N GLY A 452 -11.55 4.10 8.72
CA GLY A 452 -11.62 3.32 7.48
C GLY A 452 -11.53 4.21 6.24
N ASP A 453 -12.38 3.93 5.25
CA ASP A 453 -12.40 4.65 3.97
C ASP A 453 -13.11 6.01 4.06
N LEU A 454 -13.63 6.40 5.23
CA LEU A 454 -14.14 7.76 5.46
C LEU A 454 -13.03 8.80 5.50
N VAL A 455 -11.80 8.40 5.84
CA VAL A 455 -10.65 9.30 5.93
C VAL A 455 -10.00 9.37 4.55
N GLU A 456 -9.90 10.59 4.02
CA GLU A 456 -9.27 10.86 2.73
C GLU A 456 -7.78 11.15 2.87
N LYS A 457 -7.41 11.90 3.92
CA LYS A 457 -6.05 12.33 4.14
C LYS A 457 -5.76 12.57 5.61
N VAL A 458 -4.52 12.36 6.01
CA VAL A 458 -3.97 12.76 7.31
C VAL A 458 -2.64 13.45 7.10
N ASP A 459 -2.52 14.68 7.59
CA ASP A 459 -1.28 15.47 7.52
C ASP A 459 -0.77 15.75 8.95
N LEU A 460 0.50 15.45 9.23
CA LEU A 460 1.19 15.96 10.41
C LEU A 460 1.52 17.44 10.18
N ILE A 461 0.87 18.34 10.92
CA ILE A 461 0.95 19.79 10.66
C ILE A 461 1.81 20.55 11.68
N ASP A 462 1.98 20.02 12.89
CA ASP A 462 2.88 20.61 13.89
C ASP A 462 3.45 19.57 14.86
N LYS A 463 4.67 19.84 15.34
CA LYS A 463 5.40 19.03 16.30
C LYS A 463 6.33 19.92 17.12
N PHE A 464 6.20 19.86 18.44
CA PHE A 464 7.07 20.62 19.34
C PHE A 464 7.43 19.83 20.60
N GLU A 465 8.47 20.28 21.29
CA GLU A 465 8.87 19.80 22.60
C GLU A 465 8.54 20.86 23.65
N HIS A 466 7.90 20.47 24.76
CA HIS A 466 7.59 21.40 25.84
C HIS A 466 8.86 21.69 26.63
N PRO A 467 9.34 22.95 26.70
CA PRO A 467 10.48 23.31 27.54
C PRO A 467 10.08 23.13 29.02
N LYS A 468 11.02 22.63 29.83
CA LYS A 468 10.78 22.25 31.24
C LYS A 468 10.17 23.36 32.09
#